data_AF-A0A432SBS0-F1
#
_entry.id   AF-A0A432SBS0-F1
#
_cell.length_a   1.000
_cell.length_b   1.000
_cell.length_c   1.000
_cell.angle_alpha   90.00
_cell.angle_beta   90.00
_cell.angle_gamma   90.00
#
_symmetry.space_group_name_H-M   'P 1'
#
loop_
_entity.id
_entity.type
_entity.pdbx_description
1 polymer ?
#
loop_
_entity_poly.entity_id
_entity_poly.type
_entity_poly.pdbx_seq_one_letter_code
_entity_poly.pdbx_strand_id
1 'polypeptide(L)'
;MERVIKEKLEEVVTLLNDTENTVEEKEIKEKVERILSLLNDPKEIEGAKENLHDRLAQVLELVKKSMVDPDIEIDYCVPDIESTLSNCDIHADPYFMVTYVIGDYNKPTRKIRLRDTALRRNTPESIANQVTFSIIEFKGEIDSVQMG
;
A
#
# COMPACT_ATOMS: atom_id res chain seq x y z
N MET A 1 2.64 -18.42 5.37
CA MET A 1 3.84 -17.98 4.62
C MET A 1 3.95 -16.49 4.85
N GLU A 2 5.12 -15.98 5.25
CA GLU A 2 5.25 -14.54 5.49
C GLU A 2 5.08 -13.76 4.18
N ARG A 3 4.46 -12.58 4.31
CA ARG A 3 4.10 -11.71 3.18
C ARG A 3 5.31 -11.36 2.31
N VAL A 4 6.43 -11.00 2.94
CA VAL A 4 7.71 -10.67 2.28
C VAL A 4 8.22 -11.83 1.40
N ILE A 5 8.06 -13.07 1.87
CA ILE A 5 8.48 -14.27 1.13
C ILE A 5 7.55 -14.53 -0.05
N LYS A 6 6.23 -14.45 0.17
CA LYS A 6 5.23 -14.61 -0.88
C LYS A 6 5.44 -13.58 -2.01
N GLU A 7 5.69 -12.32 -1.66
CA GLU A 7 5.90 -11.24 -2.62
C GLU A 7 7.17 -11.44 -3.48
N LYS A 8 8.28 -11.90 -2.89
CA LYS A 8 9.50 -12.16 -3.66
C LYS A 8 9.35 -13.36 -4.59
N LEU A 9 8.55 -14.36 -4.20
CA LEU A 9 8.20 -15.48 -5.07
C LEU A 9 7.34 -15.02 -6.26
N GLU A 10 6.36 -14.15 -6.04
CA GLU A 10 5.54 -13.57 -7.12
C GLU A 10 6.39 -12.77 -8.11
N GLU A 11 7.41 -12.03 -7.64
CA GLU A 11 8.35 -11.31 -8.50
C GLU A 11 9.12 -12.26 -9.43
N VAL A 12 9.61 -13.39 -8.91
CA VAL A 12 10.27 -14.43 -9.72
C VAL A 12 9.30 -15.05 -10.73
N VAL A 13 8.05 -15.30 -10.34
CA VAL A 13 7.02 -15.84 -11.23
C VAL A 13 6.70 -14.87 -12.37
N THR A 14 6.64 -13.56 -12.08
CA THR A 14 6.41 -12.54 -13.09
C THR A 14 7.53 -12.54 -14.14
N LEU A 15 8.79 -12.64 -13.69
CA LEU A 15 9.95 -12.72 -14.58
C LEU A 15 9.94 -13.98 -15.44
N LEU A 16 9.57 -15.13 -14.88
CA LEU A 16 9.48 -16.39 -15.62
C LEU A 16 8.37 -16.39 -16.68
N ASN A 17 7.30 -15.61 -16.47
CA ASN A 17 6.18 -15.49 -17.41
C ASN A 17 6.38 -14.40 -18.47
N ASP A 18 7.42 -13.58 -18.35
CA ASP A 18 7.69 -12.47 -19.27
C ASP A 18 8.42 -12.99 -20.52
N THR A 19 7.66 -13.50 -21.49
CA THR A 19 8.18 -14.12 -22.72
C THR A 19 8.83 -13.14 -23.70
N GLU A 20 8.68 -11.82 -23.47
CA GLU A 20 9.27 -10.77 -24.32
C GLU A 20 10.69 -10.37 -23.91
N ASN A 21 11.09 -10.62 -22.66
CA ASN A 21 12.42 -10.29 -22.16
C ASN A 21 13.29 -11.55 -22.07
N THR A 22 14.53 -11.45 -22.55
CA THR A 22 15.55 -12.48 -22.30
C THR A 22 15.99 -12.38 -20.85
N VAL A 23 15.16 -12.88 -19.92
CA VAL A 23 15.51 -12.92 -18.50
C VAL A 23 16.71 -13.84 -18.35
N GLU A 24 17.83 -13.27 -17.91
CA GLU A 24 19.05 -14.04 -17.69
C GLU A 24 18.81 -15.04 -16.55
N GLU A 25 19.10 -16.33 -16.77
CA GLU A 25 19.02 -17.37 -15.73
C GLU A 25 19.74 -16.96 -14.43
N LYS A 26 20.78 -16.12 -14.56
CA LYS A 26 21.54 -15.54 -13.46
C LYS A 26 20.67 -14.63 -12.56
N GLU A 27 19.80 -13.81 -13.13
CA GLU A 27 18.92 -12.91 -12.37
C GLU A 27 17.87 -13.69 -11.59
N ILE A 28 17.27 -14.72 -12.21
CA ILE A 28 16.33 -15.61 -11.55
C ILE A 28 17.02 -16.34 -10.40
N LYS A 29 18.22 -16.87 -10.63
CA LYS A 29 19.00 -17.58 -9.62
C LYS A 29 19.33 -16.69 -8.42
N GLU A 30 19.80 -15.46 -8.65
CA GLU A 30 20.08 -14.50 -7.56
C GLU A 30 18.83 -14.15 -6.75
N LYS A 31 17.67 -13.99 -7.40
CA LYS A 31 16.40 -13.71 -6.71
C LYS A 31 15.91 -14.90 -5.89
N VAL A 32 16.05 -16.13 -6.40
CA VAL A 32 15.69 -17.36 -5.68
C VAL A 32 16.62 -17.60 -4.49
N GLU A 33 17.93 -17.39 -4.66
CA GLU A 33 18.91 -17.50 -3.56
C GLU A 33 18.62 -16.49 -2.45
N ARG A 34 18.23 -15.25 -2.79
CA ARG A 34 17.78 -14.26 -1.80
C ARG A 34 16.54 -14.71 -1.02
N ILE A 35 15.58 -15.36 -1.66
CA ILE A 35 14.38 -15.90 -0.96
C ILE A 35 14.77 -17.03 -0.01
N LEU A 36 15.70 -17.89 -0.41
CA LEU A 36 16.26 -18.95 0.42
C LEU A 36 17.00 -18.39 1.63
N SER A 37 17.80 -17.33 1.48
CA SER A 37 18.46 -16.66 2.60
C SER A 37 17.45 -16.05 3.58
N LEU A 38 16.40 -15.40 3.08
CA LEU A 38 15.32 -14.85 3.91
C LEU A 38 14.56 -15.92 4.69
N LEU A 39 14.30 -17.08 4.08
CA LEU A 39 13.66 -18.20 4.77
C LEU A 39 14.54 -18.83 5.85
N ASN A 40 15.87 -18.71 5.71
CA ASN A 40 16.84 -19.30 6.63
C ASN A 40 17.25 -18.34 7.76
N ASP A 41 17.12 -17.03 7.59
CA ASP A 41 17.44 -16.02 8.62
C ASP A 41 16.28 -15.03 8.86
N PRO A 42 15.56 -15.15 10.00
CA PRO A 42 14.47 -14.24 10.39
C PRO A 42 14.89 -12.77 10.47
N LYS A 43 16.18 -12.46 10.65
CA LYS A 43 16.66 -11.08 10.81
C LYS A 43 16.64 -10.28 9.51
N GLU A 44 16.87 -10.92 8.36
CA GLU A 44 16.79 -10.22 7.07
C GLU A 44 15.34 -9.89 6.68
N ILE A 45 14.38 -10.71 7.15
CA ILE A 45 12.95 -10.41 7.04
C ILE A 45 12.60 -9.17 7.87
N GLU A 46 13.15 -9.06 9.08
CA GLU A 46 12.96 -7.89 9.96
C GLU A 46 13.46 -6.60 9.30
N GLY A 47 14.67 -6.57 8.75
CA GLY A 47 15.20 -5.37 8.07
C GLY A 47 14.44 -4.99 6.78
N ALA A 48 13.90 -5.97 6.05
CA ALA A 48 13.03 -5.70 4.90
C ALA A 48 11.66 -5.12 5.32
N LYS A 49 11.13 -5.56 6.47
CA LYS A 49 9.91 -5.00 7.08
C LYS A 49 10.14 -3.55 7.54
N GLU A 50 11.28 -3.24 8.15
CA GLU A 50 11.64 -1.87 8.59
C GLU A 50 11.68 -0.86 7.42
N ASN A 51 12.21 -1.23 6.26
CA ASN A 51 12.25 -0.30 5.11
C ASN A 51 10.86 0.00 4.53
N LEU A 52 10.01 -1.02 4.44
CA LEU A 52 8.62 -0.85 3.99
C LEU A 52 7.83 0.01 5.00
N HIS A 53 8.11 -0.20 6.28
CA HIS A 53 7.52 0.55 7.39
C HIS A 53 7.79 2.05 7.27
N ASP A 54 9.05 2.44 7.09
CA ASP A 54 9.42 3.85 7.01
C ASP A 54 8.80 4.55 5.79
N ARG A 55 8.68 3.83 4.67
CA ARG A 55 7.99 4.35 3.47
C ARG A 55 6.51 4.58 3.71
N LEU A 56 5.83 3.64 4.36
CA LEU A 56 4.40 3.75 4.64
C LEU A 56 4.10 4.87 5.64
N ALA A 57 4.95 5.03 6.66
CA ALA A 57 4.87 6.15 7.59
C ALA A 57 5.01 7.50 6.88
N GLN A 58 5.97 7.63 5.97
CA GLN A 58 6.15 8.85 5.17
C GLN A 58 4.93 9.15 4.28
N VAL A 59 4.36 8.14 3.62
CA VAL A 59 3.14 8.31 2.81
C VAL A 59 1.99 8.82 3.69
N LEU A 60 1.80 8.22 4.87
CA LEU A 60 0.75 8.61 5.82
C LEU A 60 0.89 10.08 6.25
N GLU A 61 2.10 10.52 6.62
CA GLU A 61 2.35 11.91 7.00
C GLU A 61 2.09 12.88 5.86
N LEU A 62 2.53 12.55 4.64
CA LEU A 62 2.33 13.38 3.46
C LEU A 62 0.85 13.52 3.09
N VAL A 63 0.08 12.42 3.18
CA VAL A 63 -1.37 12.46 2.95
C VAL A 63 -2.07 13.28 4.02
N LYS A 64 -1.78 13.07 5.31
CA LYS A 64 -2.37 13.85 6.42
C LYS A 64 -2.07 15.34 6.30
N LYS A 65 -0.85 15.70 5.87
CA LYS A 65 -0.46 17.10 5.67
C LYS A 65 -1.17 17.75 4.48
N SER A 66 -1.41 16.97 3.42
CA SER A 66 -2.03 17.48 2.18
C SER A 66 -3.56 17.55 2.29
N MET A 67 -4.16 16.64 3.06
CA MET A 67 -5.60 16.53 3.27
C MET A 67 -6.01 17.06 4.64
N VAL A 68 -6.00 18.39 4.80
CA VAL A 68 -6.57 19.07 5.97
C VAL A 68 -7.97 19.53 5.61
N ASP A 69 -8.94 18.62 5.70
CA ASP A 69 -10.34 18.87 5.39
C ASP A 69 -11.23 18.37 6.54
N PRO A 70 -12.02 19.24 7.20
CA PRO A 70 -12.86 18.84 8.32
C PRO A 70 -13.99 17.86 7.93
N ASP A 71 -14.33 17.77 6.64
CA ASP A 71 -15.39 16.91 6.14
C ASP A 71 -14.86 15.51 5.74
N ILE A 72 -13.55 15.27 5.86
CA ILE A 72 -12.90 14.01 5.49
C ILE A 72 -12.22 13.39 6.73
N GLU A 73 -12.68 12.20 7.10
CA GLU A 73 -11.97 11.34 8.06
C GLU A 73 -11.09 10.34 7.29
N ILE A 74 -9.81 10.25 7.66
CA ILE A 74 -8.85 9.31 7.05
C ILE A 74 -8.41 8.31 8.10
N ASP A 75 -8.87 7.08 7.93
CA ASP A 75 -8.41 5.91 8.65
C ASP A 75 -7.41 5.11 7.81
N TYR A 76 -6.59 4.30 8.48
CA TYR A 76 -5.62 3.45 7.79
C TYR A 76 -5.48 2.09 8.45
N CYS A 77 -5.20 1.12 7.59
CA CYS A 77 -4.76 -0.21 7.98
C CYS A 77 -3.42 -0.46 7.32
N VAL A 78 -2.39 -0.46 8.16
CA VAL A 78 -1.05 -0.84 7.78
C VAL A 78 -0.70 -2.11 8.57
N PRO A 79 -0.74 -3.28 7.92
CA PRO A 79 -0.40 -4.55 8.54
C PRO A 79 0.95 -4.48 9.26
N ASP A 80 1.03 -5.08 10.45
CA ASP A 80 2.25 -5.21 11.26
C ASP A 80 2.86 -3.89 11.77
N ILE A 81 2.19 -2.74 11.60
CA ILE A 81 2.71 -1.41 11.98
C ILE A 81 1.76 -0.72 12.95
N GLU A 82 0.66 -0.20 12.41
CA GLU A 82 -0.31 0.57 13.14
C GLU A 82 -1.59 0.61 12.30
N SER A 83 -2.71 0.48 12.98
CA SER A 83 -4.00 0.68 12.34
C SER A 83 -4.90 1.47 13.26
N THR A 84 -5.60 2.45 12.68
CA THR A 84 -6.74 3.08 13.34
C THR A 84 -8.01 2.22 13.23
N LEU A 85 -7.98 1.18 12.39
CA LEU A 85 -9.09 0.27 12.14
C LEU A 85 -8.95 -1.01 12.98
N SER A 86 -9.96 -1.27 13.80
CA SER A 86 -10.01 -2.47 14.65
C SER A 86 -10.15 -3.79 13.88
N ASN A 87 -10.48 -3.75 12.59
CA ASN A 87 -10.63 -4.90 11.69
C ASN A 87 -9.54 -4.95 10.60
N CYS A 88 -8.37 -4.37 10.86
CA CYS A 88 -7.24 -4.43 9.94
C CYS A 88 -6.79 -5.87 9.70
N ASP A 89 -6.92 -6.33 8.46
CA ASP A 89 -6.44 -7.64 8.03
C ASP A 89 -4.93 -7.59 7.82
N ILE A 90 -4.20 -8.23 8.72
CA ILE A 90 -2.74 -8.33 8.71
C ILE A 90 -2.18 -9.07 7.47
N HIS A 91 -3.03 -9.76 6.72
CA HIS A 91 -2.64 -10.48 5.50
C HIS A 91 -3.00 -9.72 4.21
N ALA A 92 -3.65 -8.55 4.30
CA ALA A 92 -4.09 -7.77 3.15
C ALA A 92 -3.14 -6.62 2.80
N ASP A 93 -3.29 -6.06 1.59
CA ASP A 93 -2.57 -4.85 1.19
C ASP A 93 -2.85 -3.66 2.14
N PRO A 94 -1.85 -2.83 2.49
CA PRO A 94 -2.09 -1.61 3.25
C PRO A 94 -3.10 -0.74 2.51
N TYR A 95 -3.95 -0.04 3.26
CA TYR A 95 -4.95 0.81 2.64
C TYR A 95 -5.33 1.99 3.52
N PHE A 96 -5.79 3.04 2.83
CA PHE A 96 -6.51 4.15 3.44
C PHE A 96 -8.01 3.90 3.31
N MET A 97 -8.74 4.11 4.40
CA MET A 97 -10.19 4.20 4.41
C MET A 97 -10.55 5.67 4.57
N VAL A 98 -11.23 6.21 3.58
CA VAL A 98 -11.59 7.63 3.51
C VAL A 98 -13.09 7.71 3.71
N THR A 99 -13.52 8.45 4.71
CA THR A 99 -14.93 8.64 5.04
C THR A 99 -15.28 10.11 4.87
N TYR A 100 -16.31 10.40 4.08
CA TYR A 100 -16.81 11.76 3.93
C TYR A 100 -17.98 12.00 4.89
N VAL A 101 -17.89 13.06 5.69
CA VAL A 101 -18.80 13.35 6.80
C VAL A 101 -19.88 14.32 6.31
N ILE A 102 -20.94 13.77 5.72
CA ILE A 102 -22.10 14.56 5.25
C ILE A 102 -23.11 14.84 6.39
N GLY A 103 -22.93 14.18 7.53
CA GLY A 103 -23.81 14.22 8.70
C GLY A 103 -23.80 12.89 9.45
N ASP A 104 -24.70 12.71 10.41
CA ASP A 104 -24.68 11.53 11.30
C ASP A 104 -25.08 10.21 10.63
N TYR A 105 -25.86 10.27 9.54
CA TYR A 105 -26.50 9.07 8.96
C TYR A 105 -25.93 8.60 7.63
N ASN A 106 -25.31 9.49 6.84
CA ASN A 106 -24.71 9.13 5.55
C ASN A 106 -23.22 9.42 5.58
N LYS A 107 -22.43 8.36 5.73
CA LYS A 107 -20.96 8.40 5.78
C LYS A 107 -20.41 7.55 4.65
N PRO A 108 -20.45 8.02 3.39
CA PRO A 108 -19.88 7.27 2.29
C PRO A 108 -18.38 7.07 2.52
N THR A 109 -17.92 5.84 2.28
CA THR A 109 -16.53 5.44 2.51
C THR A 109 -15.89 4.95 1.21
N ARG A 110 -14.60 5.25 1.01
CA ARG A 110 -13.79 4.71 -0.09
C ARG A 110 -12.52 4.06 0.45
N LYS A 111 -12.28 2.82 0.00
CA LYS A 111 -11.06 2.07 0.30
C LYS A 111 -10.02 2.29 -0.80
N ILE A 112 -8.93 2.98 -0.49
CA ILE A 112 -7.79 3.21 -1.38
C ILE A 112 -6.68 2.24 -1.00
N ARG A 113 -6.51 1.19 -1.81
CA ARG A 113 -5.49 0.15 -1.56
C ARG A 113 -4.12 0.61 -2.07
N LEU A 114 -3.10 0.53 -1.22
CA LEU A 114 -1.71 0.70 -1.58
C LEU A 114 -1.15 -0.66 -1.99
N ARG A 115 -1.22 -0.96 -3.29
CA ARG A 115 -0.64 -2.20 -3.81
C ARG A 115 0.87 -2.20 -3.58
N ASP A 116 1.41 -3.35 -3.20
CA ASP A 116 2.85 -3.50 -2.93
C ASP A 116 3.73 -3.12 -4.13
N THR A 117 3.25 -3.39 -5.35
CA THR A 117 3.95 -2.98 -6.58
C THR A 117 4.10 -1.47 -6.70
N ALA A 118 3.09 -0.70 -6.28
CA ALA A 118 3.15 0.75 -6.25
C ALA A 118 4.09 1.25 -5.14
N LEU A 119 4.04 0.62 -3.96
CA LEU A 119 4.93 0.93 -2.82
C LEU A 119 6.41 0.70 -3.13
N ARG A 120 6.73 -0.28 -3.99
CA ARG A 120 8.11 -0.58 -4.39
C ARG A 120 8.62 0.36 -5.48
N ARG A 121 7.81 0.61 -6.51
CA ARG A 121 8.23 1.33 -7.73
C ARG A 121 8.17 2.84 -7.61
N ASN A 122 7.38 3.38 -6.69
CA ASN A 122 7.17 4.81 -6.56
C ASN A 122 7.80 5.37 -5.29
N THR A 123 8.04 6.69 -5.29
CA THR A 123 8.46 7.41 -4.08
C THR A 123 7.26 7.63 -3.15
N PRO A 124 7.48 7.80 -1.85
CA PRO A 124 6.42 8.14 -0.91
C PRO A 124 5.58 9.35 -1.33
N GLU A 125 6.20 10.37 -1.93
CA GLU A 125 5.52 11.57 -2.44
C GLU A 125 4.60 11.25 -3.62
N SER A 126 5.06 10.42 -4.56
CA SER A 126 4.24 10.00 -5.70
C SER A 126 3.00 9.24 -5.25
N ILE A 127 3.16 8.34 -4.27
CA ILE A 127 2.06 7.57 -3.70
C ILE A 127 1.11 8.48 -2.92
N ALA A 128 1.64 9.38 -2.09
CA ALA A 128 0.84 10.34 -1.34
C ALA A 128 0.02 11.25 -2.28
N ASN A 129 0.60 11.68 -3.40
CA ASN A 129 -0.09 12.46 -4.42
C ASN A 129 -1.23 11.65 -5.08
N GLN A 130 -0.99 10.37 -5.40
CA GLN A 130 -2.05 9.50 -5.93
C GLN A 130 -3.20 9.32 -4.94
N VAL A 131 -2.89 9.05 -3.67
CA VAL A 131 -3.91 8.92 -2.62
C VAL A 131 -4.69 10.22 -2.47
N THR A 132 -3.99 11.36 -2.40
CA THR A 132 -4.60 12.69 -2.29
C THR A 132 -5.53 12.96 -3.47
N PHE A 133 -5.10 12.66 -4.70
CA PHE A 133 -5.92 12.81 -5.89
C PHE A 133 -7.18 11.94 -5.84
N SER A 134 -7.06 10.67 -5.46
CA SER A 134 -8.21 9.77 -5.30
C SER A 134 -9.20 10.24 -4.22
N ILE A 135 -8.73 10.91 -3.17
CA ILE A 135 -9.59 11.52 -2.15
C ILE A 135 -10.34 12.72 -2.72
N ILE A 136 -9.66 13.59 -3.47
CA ILE A 136 -10.26 14.77 -4.11
C ILE A 136 -11.34 14.33 -5.12
N GLU A 137 -11.05 13.32 -5.95
CA GLU A 137 -12.04 12.75 -6.87
C GLU A 137 -13.25 12.20 -6.13
N PHE A 138 -13.03 11.47 -5.03
CA PHE A 138 -14.12 10.93 -4.22
C PHE A 138 -15.03 12.03 -3.65
N LYS A 139 -14.44 13.11 -3.13
CA LYS A 139 -15.18 14.28 -2.67
C LYS A 139 -15.99 14.91 -3.81
N GLY A 140 -15.35 15.14 -4.96
CA GLY A 140 -16.00 15.72 -6.13
C GLY A 140 -17.17 14.89 -6.66
N GLU A 141 -17.05 13.55 -6.65
CA GLU A 141 -18.15 12.65 -7.00
C GLU A 141 -19.35 12.81 -6.06
N ILE A 142 -19.11 12.88 -4.75
CA ILE A 142 -20.18 13.04 -3.76
C ILE A 142 -20.82 14.42 -3.88
N ASP A 143 -20.03 15.48 -3.93
CA ASP A 143 -20.52 16.85 -4.04
C ASP A 143 -21.36 17.03 -5.31
N SER A 144 -20.95 16.41 -6.42
CA SER A 144 -21.74 16.39 -7.67
C SER A 144 -23.08 15.67 -7.53
N VAL A 145 -23.16 14.62 -6.72
CA VAL A 145 -24.43 13.90 -6.45
C VAL A 145 -25.35 14.71 -5.54
N GLN A 146 -24.79 15.50 -4.62
CA GLN A 146 -25.59 16.34 -3.72
C GLN A 146 -26.16 17.60 -4.38
N MET A 147 -25.48 18.14 -5.39
CA MET A 147 -25.92 19.34 -6.12
C MET A 147 -26.77 19.02 -7.38
N GLY A 148 -27.09 17.74 -7.62
CA GLY A 148 -27.92 17.27 -8.73
C GLY A 148 -29.39 17.11 -8.38
#